data_AF-A0A373QEE3-F1
#
_entry.id   AF-A0A373QEE3-F1
#
_cell.length_a   1.000
_cell.length_b   1.000
_cell.length_c   1.000
_cell.angle_alpha   90.00
_cell.angle_beta   90.00
_cell.angle_gamma   90.00
#
_symmetry.space_group_name_H-M   'P 1'
#
loop_
_entity.id
_entity.type
_entity.pdbx_description
1 polymer ?
#
loop_
_entity_poly.entity_id
_entity_poly.type
_entity_poly.pdbx_seq_one_letter_code
_entity_poly.pdbx_strand_id
1 'polypeptide(L)'
;MKTIKKFFAILLILAIGIAVINSQTDFFLNFGSYVPYIKENCPEVTESVSALSERLSRVTDYIPTPSELMAMIKQEDLPIDPSDVAVNAYIQNSPMLSFYPNENISMIADYDRIQIFGIVGSRSKSNLIVAFIDENGETLEQVSITANSENSFNKTISIPKTDGSSIGVDVYTGDKPYGQFESWAYNYVKLVRDGNGGWVIEQSPVFEHNKAMYEKDKSIKEALKYTASVQSNSDSIISIAEQLTADKTTDYEKVLALHDWICSYMYYDVDSLASDEAPPYYATDIVKSRKAVCLGFATLMASLCRSIDIPCNVVSGYALGVGNDTAWTDISIATDEQNHAWNEVYVDGRWMIVDTTWDCANKIENGEMNKGEVSHLYFDANLQFFSNNHKILEYSKRR
;
A
#
# COMPACT_ATOMS: atom_id res chain seq x y z
N MET A 1 29.44 19.48 21.52
CA MET A 1 28.40 19.69 20.46
C MET A 1 28.82 20.65 19.34
N LYS A 2 29.32 21.88 19.60
CA LYS A 2 29.73 22.81 18.51
C LYS A 2 30.86 22.31 17.60
N THR A 3 31.80 21.53 18.14
CA THR A 3 32.95 20.99 17.40
C THR A 3 32.57 19.86 16.44
N ILE A 4 31.59 19.04 16.82
CA ILE A 4 31.06 17.92 16.00
C ILE A 4 30.28 18.47 14.80
N LYS A 5 29.48 19.52 14.98
CA LYS A 5 28.76 20.18 13.88
C LYS A 5 29.70 20.81 12.84
N LYS A 6 30.84 21.37 13.27
CA LYS A 6 31.87 21.89 12.35
C LYS A 6 32.59 20.78 11.58
N PHE A 7 32.84 19.64 12.21
CA PHE A 7 33.44 18.47 11.56
C PHE A 7 32.55 17.89 10.46
N PHE A 8 31.25 17.75 10.72
CA PHE A 8 30.28 17.30 9.71
C PHE A 8 30.10 18.30 8.56
N ALA A 9 30.09 19.61 8.83
CA ALA A 9 30.03 20.62 7.77
C ALA A 9 31.25 20.56 6.84
N ILE A 10 32.45 20.32 7.40
CA ILE A 10 33.68 20.16 6.61
C ILE A 10 33.63 18.89 5.77
N LEU A 11 33.15 17.77 6.33
CA LEU A 11 32.94 16.51 5.62
C LEU A 11 31.94 16.64 4.47
N LEU A 12 30.84 17.37 4.69
CA LEU A 12 29.82 17.63 3.67
C LEU A 12 30.38 18.49 2.54
N ILE A 13 31.14 19.54 2.86
CA ILE A 13 31.81 20.40 1.86
C ILE A 13 32.87 19.61 1.09
N LEU A 14 33.61 18.72 1.74
CA LEU A 14 34.55 17.81 1.08
C LEU A 14 33.85 16.79 0.18
N ALA A 15 32.73 16.22 0.62
CA ALA A 15 31.94 15.28 -0.17
C ALA A 15 31.31 15.96 -1.39
N ILE A 16 30.77 17.18 -1.23
CA ILE A 16 30.28 18.01 -2.34
C ILE A 16 31.43 18.39 -3.26
N GLY A 17 32.59 18.77 -2.71
CA GLY A 17 33.79 19.07 -3.48
C GLY A 17 34.28 17.88 -4.30
N ILE A 18 34.31 16.68 -3.72
CA ILE A 18 34.68 15.44 -4.41
C ILE A 18 33.62 15.07 -5.47
N ALA A 19 32.33 15.23 -5.16
CA ALA A 19 31.25 15.00 -6.13
C ALA A 19 31.31 15.97 -7.31
N VAL A 20 31.61 17.26 -7.08
CA VAL A 20 31.74 18.29 -8.12
C VAL A 20 33.04 18.12 -8.93
N ILE A 21 34.13 17.70 -8.29
CA ILE A 21 35.40 17.42 -8.99
C ILE A 21 35.29 16.12 -9.81
N ASN A 22 34.56 15.10 -9.33
CA ASN A 22 34.35 13.84 -10.05
C ASN A 22 33.18 13.84 -11.04
N SER A 23 32.22 14.77 -10.95
CA SER A 23 31.10 14.88 -11.91
C SER A 23 31.55 15.30 -13.32
N GLN A 24 32.84 15.57 -13.53
CA GLN A 24 33.43 15.79 -14.85
C GLN A 24 34.07 14.54 -15.47
N THR A 25 33.89 13.36 -14.86
CA THR A 25 34.36 12.08 -15.44
C THR A 25 33.19 11.26 -16.00
N ASP A 26 33.38 10.67 -17.19
CA ASP A 26 32.41 9.83 -17.92
C ASP A 26 31.81 8.67 -17.09
N PHE A 27 32.50 8.32 -16.01
CA PHE A 27 32.14 7.24 -15.10
C PHE A 27 30.80 7.45 -14.40
N PHE A 28 30.49 8.67 -13.95
CA PHE A 28 29.23 8.93 -13.22
C PHE A 28 28.03 9.12 -14.15
N LEU A 29 28.23 9.71 -15.33
CA LEU A 29 27.17 9.89 -16.33
C LEU A 29 26.70 8.54 -16.91
N ASN A 30 27.59 7.55 -16.97
CA ASN A 30 27.29 6.22 -17.49
C ASN A 30 27.41 5.13 -16.42
N PHE A 31 27.35 5.48 -15.12
CA PHE A 31 27.62 4.54 -14.02
C PHE A 31 26.78 3.25 -14.10
N GLY A 32 25.51 3.39 -14.49
CA GLY A 32 24.59 2.25 -14.69
C GLY A 32 25.11 1.18 -15.65
N SER A 33 25.91 1.55 -16.65
CA SER A 33 26.51 0.62 -17.63
C SER A 33 27.66 -0.22 -17.05
N TYR A 34 28.30 0.23 -15.97
CA TYR A 34 29.40 -0.46 -15.30
C TYR A 34 28.94 -1.32 -14.11
N VAL A 35 27.69 -1.17 -13.66
CA VAL A 35 27.12 -1.93 -12.53
C VAL A 35 27.22 -3.45 -12.72
N PRO A 36 26.87 -4.03 -13.89
CA PRO A 36 27.00 -5.49 -14.10
C PRO A 36 28.45 -5.97 -13.98
N TYR A 37 29.40 -5.21 -14.56
CA TYR A 37 30.83 -5.54 -14.53
C TYR A 37 31.41 -5.50 -13.11
N ILE A 38 31.01 -4.50 -12.31
CA ILE A 38 31.44 -4.37 -10.90
C ILE A 38 30.85 -5.48 -10.04
N LYS A 39 29.58 -5.85 -10.28
CA LYS A 39 28.90 -6.95 -9.58
C LYS A 39 29.58 -8.30 -9.82
N GLU A 40 30.13 -8.51 -11.02
CA GLU A 40 30.84 -9.73 -11.40
C GLU A 40 32.31 -9.77 -10.92
N ASN A 41 33.03 -8.65 -11.04
CA ASN A 41 34.49 -8.62 -10.80
C ASN A 41 34.90 -8.11 -9.40
N CYS A 42 34.02 -7.38 -8.72
CA CYS A 42 34.30 -6.73 -7.43
C CYS A 42 33.12 -6.88 -6.44
N PRO A 43 32.67 -8.11 -6.11
CA PRO A 43 31.47 -8.35 -5.31
C PRO A 43 31.51 -7.71 -3.91
N GLU A 44 32.70 -7.63 -3.29
CA GLU A 44 32.89 -6.96 -1.98
C GLU A 44 32.60 -5.46 -2.04
N VAL A 45 32.87 -4.81 -3.19
CA VAL A 45 32.57 -3.39 -3.42
C VAL A 45 31.06 -3.19 -3.57
N THR A 46 30.38 -4.07 -4.31
CA THR A 46 28.91 -4.04 -4.45
C THR A 46 28.21 -4.25 -3.11
N GLU A 47 28.63 -5.23 -2.32
CA GLU A 47 28.06 -5.49 -0.98
C GLU A 47 28.29 -4.30 -0.03
N SER A 48 29.47 -3.69 -0.08
CA SER A 48 29.78 -2.49 0.69
C SER A 48 28.95 -1.28 0.27
N VAL A 49 28.74 -1.08 -1.04
CA VAL A 49 27.91 0.01 -1.59
C VAL A 49 26.44 -0.20 -1.26
N SER A 50 25.91 -1.42 -1.36
CA SER A 50 24.53 -1.74 -0.95
C SER A 50 24.34 -1.52 0.56
N ALA A 51 25.25 -1.98 1.40
CA ALA A 51 25.20 -1.74 2.85
C ALA A 51 25.34 -0.25 3.21
N LEU A 52 26.15 0.51 2.46
CA LEU A 52 26.29 1.94 2.62
C LEU A 52 25.02 2.69 2.15
N SER A 53 24.41 2.27 1.05
CA SER A 53 23.14 2.80 0.54
C SER A 53 22.01 2.57 1.52
N GLU A 54 21.92 1.37 2.11
CA GLU A 54 20.93 1.07 3.15
C GLU A 54 21.13 1.94 4.40
N ARG A 55 22.40 2.20 4.78
CA ARG A 55 22.72 3.13 5.87
C ARG A 55 22.44 4.58 5.53
N LEU A 56 22.66 5.01 4.28
CA LEU A 56 22.37 6.36 3.83
C LEU A 56 20.86 6.59 3.75
N SER A 57 20.09 5.62 3.26
CA SER A 57 18.62 5.64 3.30
C SER A 57 18.12 5.90 4.73
N ARG A 58 18.61 5.11 5.70
CA ARG A 58 18.25 5.31 7.12
C ARG A 58 18.60 6.71 7.62
N VAL A 59 19.65 7.34 7.11
CA VAL A 59 20.06 8.70 7.51
C VAL A 59 19.20 9.77 6.83
N THR A 60 18.83 9.57 5.57
CA THR A 60 17.93 10.48 4.83
C THR A 60 16.52 10.46 5.39
N ASP A 61 16.05 9.32 5.91
CA ASP A 61 14.75 9.20 6.60
C ASP A 61 14.65 10.07 7.87
N TYR A 62 15.80 10.46 8.46
CA TYR A 62 15.84 11.38 9.60
C TYR A 62 15.96 12.86 9.20
N ILE A 63 16.07 13.17 7.91
CA ILE A 63 16.15 14.56 7.43
C ILE A 63 14.72 15.03 7.18
N PRO A 64 14.19 15.98 7.97
CA PRO A 64 12.82 16.43 7.79
C PRO A 64 12.65 17.08 6.41
N THR A 65 11.56 16.76 5.72
CA THR A 65 11.16 17.44 4.48
C THR A 65 10.96 18.94 4.74
N PRO A 66 11.01 19.80 3.70
CA PRO A 66 10.71 21.22 3.87
C PRO A 66 9.37 21.48 4.56
N SER A 67 8.36 20.64 4.32
CA SER A 67 7.04 20.71 4.96
C SER A 67 7.09 20.31 6.44
N GLU A 68 7.83 19.25 6.80
CA GLU A 68 8.10 18.86 8.19
C GLU A 68 8.84 19.95 8.94
N LEU A 69 9.87 20.54 8.32
CA LEU A 69 10.61 21.65 8.89
C LEU A 69 9.71 22.87 9.14
N MET A 70 8.80 23.18 8.23
CA MET A 70 7.86 24.29 8.38
C MET A 70 6.80 24.01 9.46
N ALA A 71 6.29 22.78 9.56
CA ALA A 71 5.39 22.35 10.62
C ALA A 71 6.07 22.40 12.00
N MET A 72 7.30 21.91 12.11
CA MET A 72 8.13 21.99 13.32
C MET A 72 8.43 23.44 13.74
N ILE A 73 8.64 24.35 12.77
CA ILE A 73 8.86 25.77 13.03
C ILE A 73 7.59 26.46 13.54
N LYS A 74 6.42 26.04 13.05
CA LYS A 74 5.13 26.65 13.40
C LYS A 74 4.42 26.00 14.60
N GLN A 75 4.91 24.85 15.09
CA GLN A 75 4.20 24.02 16.08
C GLN A 75 2.79 23.63 15.60
N GLU A 76 2.66 23.37 14.31
CA GLU A 76 1.42 22.94 13.65
C GLU A 76 1.59 21.48 13.21
N ASP A 77 0.49 20.71 13.14
CA ASP A 77 0.51 19.40 12.49
C ASP A 77 0.92 19.57 11.01
N LEU A 78 1.60 18.56 10.47
CA LEU A 78 2.10 18.57 9.10
C LEU A 78 1.01 18.99 8.09
N PRO A 79 1.23 20.02 7.26
CA PRO A 79 0.29 20.33 6.19
C PRO A 79 0.28 19.17 5.20
N ILE A 80 -0.92 18.64 4.95
CA ILE A 80 -1.15 17.54 4.02
C ILE A 80 -0.77 18.01 2.61
N ASP A 81 0.16 17.30 1.97
CA ASP A 81 0.54 17.53 0.57
C ASP A 81 -0.10 16.45 -0.30
N PRO A 82 -1.18 16.73 -1.04
CA PRO A 82 -1.87 15.72 -1.86
C PRO A 82 -0.99 15.04 -2.92
N SER A 83 0.16 15.62 -3.26
CA SER A 83 1.13 15.06 -4.22
C SER A 83 2.21 14.18 -3.57
N ASP A 84 2.41 14.27 -2.25
CA ASP A 84 3.40 13.50 -1.51
C ASP A 84 2.74 12.32 -0.78
N VAL A 85 2.51 11.24 -1.54
CA VAL A 85 1.87 10.00 -1.06
C VAL A 85 2.65 9.38 0.10
N ALA A 86 3.98 9.48 0.10
CA ALA A 86 4.84 8.90 1.13
C ALA A 86 4.69 9.63 2.47
N VAL A 87 4.62 10.97 2.45
CA VAL A 87 4.40 11.78 3.66
C VAL A 87 2.98 11.58 4.21
N ASN A 88 1.97 11.49 3.33
CA ASN A 88 0.57 11.35 3.77
C ASN A 88 0.24 9.99 4.39
N ALA A 89 0.93 8.91 3.99
CA ALA A 89 0.73 7.56 4.51
C ALA A 89 0.91 7.44 6.04
N TYR A 90 1.58 8.41 6.66
CA TYR A 90 1.85 8.47 8.11
C TYR A 90 0.94 9.42 8.89
N ILE A 91 -0.06 10.06 8.24
CA ILE A 91 -1.03 10.90 8.93
C ILE A 91 -1.85 10.03 9.89
N GLN A 92 -1.66 10.24 11.19
CA GLN A 92 -2.46 9.58 12.21
C GLN A 92 -3.91 10.04 12.12
N ASN A 93 -4.87 9.13 12.30
CA ASN A 93 -6.32 9.39 12.27
C ASN A 93 -6.88 9.78 10.89
N SER A 94 -6.23 9.35 9.80
CA SER A 94 -6.75 9.46 8.44
C SER A 94 -6.78 8.08 7.79
N PRO A 95 -7.94 7.39 7.69
CA PRO A 95 -8.10 6.27 6.80
C PRO A 95 -8.03 6.86 5.39
N MET A 96 -6.83 6.93 4.82
CA MET A 96 -6.70 7.34 3.43
C MET A 96 -7.49 6.33 2.58
N LEU A 97 -8.31 6.88 1.68
CA LEU A 97 -9.32 6.15 0.91
C LEU A 97 -8.74 5.61 -0.40
N SER A 98 -7.61 6.13 -0.90
CA SER A 98 -6.84 5.53 -2.00
C SER A 98 -5.36 5.88 -1.97
N PHE A 99 -4.53 4.98 -2.50
CA PHE A 99 -3.10 5.20 -2.73
C PHE A 99 -2.76 4.81 -4.16
N TYR A 100 -2.84 5.78 -5.06
CA TYR A 100 -2.44 5.57 -6.45
C TYR A 100 -1.78 6.84 -7.00
N PRO A 101 -0.78 6.76 -7.89
CA PRO A 101 -0.16 7.94 -8.48
C PRO A 101 -1.21 8.75 -9.23
N ASN A 102 -1.33 10.03 -8.87
CA ASN A 102 -2.37 10.93 -9.36
C ASN A 102 -3.79 10.65 -8.82
N GLU A 103 -3.98 9.71 -7.90
CA GLU A 103 -5.28 9.43 -7.26
C GLU A 103 -5.12 9.06 -5.77
N ASN A 104 -5.13 10.08 -4.93
CA ASN A 104 -4.99 9.98 -3.48
C ASN A 104 -6.11 10.78 -2.83
N ILE A 105 -7.10 10.09 -2.28
CA ILE A 105 -8.19 10.70 -1.52
C ILE A 105 -8.05 10.30 -0.06
N SER A 106 -8.18 11.24 0.84
CA SER A 106 -8.04 11.06 2.28
C SER A 106 -9.17 11.74 3.03
N MET A 107 -9.40 11.30 4.27
CA MET A 107 -10.43 11.84 5.13
C MET A 107 -9.95 11.96 6.56
N ILE A 108 -10.24 13.09 7.20
CA ILE A 108 -10.07 13.29 8.64
C ILE A 108 -11.41 13.64 9.29
N ALA A 109 -11.58 13.27 10.55
CA ALA A 109 -12.69 13.73 11.39
C ALA A 109 -12.17 14.80 12.37
N ASP A 110 -12.90 15.90 12.47
CA ASP A 110 -12.66 17.00 13.40
C ASP A 110 -13.95 17.37 14.12
N TYR A 111 -14.12 16.82 15.32
CA TYR A 111 -15.21 17.06 16.27
C TYR A 111 -16.64 16.89 15.73
N ASP A 112 -17.15 17.85 14.94
CA ASP A 112 -18.50 17.80 14.33
C ASP A 112 -18.48 17.74 12.80
N ARG A 113 -17.30 17.55 12.21
CA ARG A 113 -17.08 17.57 10.75
C ARG A 113 -16.18 16.44 10.31
N ILE A 114 -16.29 16.12 9.02
CA ILE A 114 -15.25 15.41 8.28
C ILE A 114 -14.70 16.33 7.18
N GLN A 115 -13.42 16.19 6.87
CA GLN A 115 -12.81 16.80 5.70
C GLN A 115 -12.35 15.70 4.76
N ILE A 116 -12.82 15.74 3.51
CA ILE A 116 -12.34 14.90 2.42
C ILE A 116 -11.50 15.74 1.49
N PHE A 117 -10.29 15.31 1.23
CA PHE A 117 -9.33 16.03 0.41
C PHE A 117 -8.48 15.06 -0.39
N GLY A 118 -7.89 15.51 -1.49
CA GLY A 118 -7.08 14.64 -2.33
C GLY A 118 -7.01 15.03 -3.78
N ILE A 119 -6.37 14.20 -4.60
CA ILE A 119 -6.31 14.31 -6.06
C ILE A 119 -6.97 13.09 -6.71
N VAL A 120 -7.52 13.28 -7.91
CA VAL A 120 -8.08 12.20 -8.75
C VAL A 120 -7.50 12.26 -10.15
N GLY A 121 -7.06 11.11 -10.63
CA GLY A 121 -6.36 10.99 -11.91
C GLY A 121 -7.32 10.67 -13.05
N SER A 122 -8.44 10.04 -12.72
CA SER A 122 -9.46 9.62 -13.68
C SER A 122 -10.72 10.48 -13.65
N ARG A 123 -11.23 10.81 -14.84
CA ARG A 123 -12.56 11.42 -14.99
C ARG A 123 -13.70 10.51 -14.54
N SER A 124 -13.52 9.19 -14.54
CA SER A 124 -14.53 8.27 -14.02
C SER A 124 -14.73 8.36 -12.50
N LYS A 125 -13.84 9.11 -11.83
CA LYS A 125 -13.77 9.20 -10.37
C LYS A 125 -13.88 10.65 -9.86
N SER A 126 -14.28 11.58 -10.73
CA SER A 126 -14.31 13.01 -10.41
C SER A 126 -15.48 13.43 -9.51
N ASN A 127 -16.39 12.52 -9.16
CA ASN A 127 -17.51 12.80 -8.27
C ASN A 127 -17.55 11.76 -7.15
N LEU A 128 -17.73 12.23 -5.92
CA LEU A 128 -17.93 11.41 -4.74
C LEU A 128 -19.34 11.60 -4.20
N ILE A 129 -19.85 10.52 -3.62
CA ILE A 129 -21.05 10.50 -2.81
C ILE A 129 -20.66 10.01 -1.42
N VAL A 130 -20.90 10.83 -0.42
CA VAL A 130 -20.61 10.52 0.98
C VAL A 130 -21.93 10.31 1.70
N ALA A 131 -22.19 9.10 2.17
CA ALA A 131 -23.40 8.75 2.91
C ALA A 131 -23.06 8.50 4.39
N PHE A 132 -23.75 9.19 5.27
CA PHE A 132 -23.69 8.94 6.72
C PHE A 132 -24.78 7.95 7.09
N ILE A 133 -24.40 6.84 7.70
CA ILE A 133 -25.27 5.71 8.02
C ILE A 133 -25.36 5.60 9.55
N ASP A 134 -26.56 5.48 10.10
CA ASP A 134 -26.73 5.27 11.53
C ASP A 134 -26.46 3.82 11.96
N GLU A 135 -26.55 3.54 13.26
CA GLU A 135 -26.33 2.20 13.83
C GLU A 135 -27.37 1.15 13.41
N ASN A 136 -28.50 1.57 12.82
CA ASN A 136 -29.54 0.69 12.30
C ASN A 136 -29.38 0.44 10.79
N GLY A 137 -28.41 1.08 10.14
CA GLY A 137 -28.21 0.99 8.69
C GLY A 137 -29.03 2.00 7.89
N GLU A 138 -29.67 2.98 8.53
CA GLU A 138 -30.43 4.03 7.84
C GLU A 138 -29.52 5.19 7.43
N THR A 139 -29.69 5.68 6.21
CA THR A 139 -28.95 6.86 5.73
C THR A 139 -29.48 8.13 6.40
N LEU A 140 -28.64 8.77 7.22
CA LEU A 140 -28.91 10.04 7.89
C LEU A 140 -28.84 11.23 6.91
N GLU A 141 -27.76 11.28 6.12
CA GLU A 141 -27.52 12.33 5.15
C GLU A 141 -26.61 11.82 4.03
N GLN A 142 -26.74 12.39 2.85
CA GLN A 142 -25.89 12.11 1.70
C GLN A 142 -25.41 13.42 1.06
N VAL A 143 -24.10 13.52 0.84
CA VAL A 143 -23.45 14.71 0.28
C VAL A 143 -22.70 14.34 -0.99
N SER A 144 -22.98 15.05 -2.08
CA SER A 144 -22.24 14.92 -3.34
C SER A 144 -21.12 15.96 -3.41
N ILE A 145 -19.95 15.53 -3.86
CA ILE A 145 -18.75 16.37 -4.02
C ILE A 145 -18.20 16.12 -5.42
N THR A 146 -17.84 17.18 -6.15
CA THR A 146 -17.15 17.08 -7.43
C THR A 146 -15.74 17.65 -7.29
N ALA A 147 -14.76 16.99 -7.91
CA ALA A 147 -13.39 17.47 -7.97
C ALA A 147 -13.35 18.85 -8.64
N ASN A 148 -12.45 19.71 -8.19
CA ASN A 148 -12.29 21.04 -8.76
C ASN A 148 -11.58 20.99 -10.13
N SER A 149 -11.31 22.16 -10.72
CA SER A 149 -10.63 22.29 -12.03
C SER A 149 -9.20 21.75 -12.07
N GLU A 150 -8.59 21.51 -10.91
CA GLU A 150 -7.25 20.92 -10.75
C GLU A 150 -7.32 19.41 -10.47
N ASN A 151 -8.49 18.79 -10.66
CA ASN A 151 -8.80 17.41 -10.31
C ASN A 151 -8.49 17.08 -8.85
N SER A 152 -8.78 18.00 -7.92
CA SER A 152 -8.64 17.76 -6.48
C SER A 152 -9.94 17.92 -5.71
N PHE A 153 -10.06 17.17 -4.63
CA PHE A 153 -11.07 17.34 -3.59
C PHE A 153 -10.49 18.18 -2.46
N ASN A 154 -11.31 19.06 -1.90
CA ASN A 154 -11.08 19.71 -0.62
C ASN A 154 -12.43 20.20 -0.08
N LYS A 155 -13.13 19.32 0.65
CA LYS A 155 -14.48 19.55 1.12
C LYS A 155 -14.60 19.21 2.59
N THR A 156 -15.10 20.18 3.37
CA THR A 156 -15.57 19.94 4.73
C THR A 156 -17.07 19.69 4.72
N ILE A 157 -17.50 18.66 5.45
CA ILE A 157 -18.89 18.23 5.58
C ILE A 157 -19.22 18.15 7.07
N SER A 158 -20.35 18.73 7.48
CA SER A 158 -20.84 18.57 8.85
C SER A 158 -21.37 17.16 9.06
N ILE A 159 -21.04 16.56 10.19
CA ILE A 159 -21.58 15.25 10.57
C ILE A 159 -23.04 15.44 11.03
N PRO A 160 -23.99 14.64 10.51
CA PRO A 160 -25.39 14.73 10.90
C PRO A 160 -25.59 14.52 12.41
N LYS A 161 -26.56 15.21 12.98
CA LYS A 161 -26.92 14.99 14.39
C LYS A 161 -27.62 13.63 14.52
N THR A 162 -27.13 12.84 15.47
CA THR A 162 -27.75 11.57 15.88
C THR A 162 -27.52 11.34 17.37
N ASP A 163 -28.49 10.68 18.00
CA ASP A 163 -28.39 10.19 19.38
C ASP A 163 -27.59 8.88 19.46
N GLY A 164 -27.31 8.26 18.30
CA GLY A 164 -26.52 7.04 18.18
C GLY A 164 -25.08 7.19 18.68
N SER A 165 -24.49 6.05 19.04
CA SER A 165 -23.12 5.97 19.56
C SER A 165 -22.06 5.88 18.47
N SER A 166 -22.47 5.57 17.24
CA SER A 166 -21.60 5.47 16.06
C SER A 166 -22.30 5.90 14.78
N ILE A 167 -21.50 6.26 13.76
CA ILE A 167 -21.95 6.60 12.40
C ILE A 167 -21.03 5.89 11.40
N GLY A 168 -21.60 5.14 10.46
CA GLY A 168 -20.89 4.67 9.27
C GLY A 168 -20.72 5.79 8.25
N VAL A 169 -19.59 5.83 7.55
CA VAL A 169 -19.34 6.77 6.45
C VAL A 169 -18.99 5.98 5.21
N ASP A 170 -19.93 5.89 4.27
CA ASP A 170 -19.73 5.24 2.99
C ASP A 170 -19.36 6.26 1.92
N VAL A 171 -18.34 5.94 1.12
CA VAL A 171 -17.91 6.77 0.00
C VAL A 171 -18.05 5.98 -1.30
N TYR A 172 -18.75 6.58 -2.25
CA TYR A 172 -18.93 6.06 -3.61
C TYR A 172 -18.35 7.05 -4.62
N THR A 173 -17.96 6.57 -5.79
CA THR A 173 -17.36 7.38 -6.87
C THR A 173 -18.12 7.25 -8.18
N GLY A 174 -18.03 8.25 -9.06
CA GLY A 174 -18.65 8.18 -10.38
C GLY A 174 -18.17 9.26 -11.36
N ASP A 175 -18.41 9.00 -12.65
CA ASP A 175 -18.05 9.90 -13.76
C ASP A 175 -18.92 11.16 -13.80
N LYS A 176 -20.10 11.08 -13.20
CA LYS A 176 -21.12 12.14 -13.17
C LYS A 176 -21.56 12.43 -11.75
N PRO A 177 -22.08 13.64 -11.49
CA PRO A 177 -22.67 13.98 -10.19
C PRO A 177 -24.01 13.28 -9.92
N TYR A 178 -24.50 12.46 -10.85
CA TYR A 178 -25.72 11.68 -10.75
C TYR A 178 -25.61 10.41 -11.62
N GLY A 179 -26.32 9.34 -11.24
CA GLY A 179 -26.38 8.10 -12.01
C GLY A 179 -25.83 6.91 -11.25
N GLN A 180 -25.05 6.07 -11.93
CA GLN A 180 -24.40 4.91 -11.31
C GLN A 180 -23.12 5.36 -10.62
N PHE A 181 -22.94 4.89 -9.39
CA PHE A 181 -21.74 5.08 -8.60
C PHE A 181 -21.20 3.72 -8.19
N GLU A 182 -19.88 3.64 -8.08
CA GLU A 182 -19.16 2.46 -7.60
C GLU A 182 -18.74 2.67 -6.16
N SER A 183 -18.77 1.59 -5.38
CA SER A 183 -18.26 1.61 -4.02
C SER A 183 -16.76 1.89 -4.03
N TRP A 184 -16.32 2.88 -3.24
CA TRP A 184 -14.90 3.18 -3.07
C TRP A 184 -14.42 2.77 -1.69
N ALA A 185 -15.07 3.30 -0.65
CA ALA A 185 -14.85 2.91 0.74
C ALA A 185 -16.22 2.67 1.37
N TYR A 186 -16.67 1.42 1.37
CA TYR A 186 -17.98 1.01 1.89
C TYR A 186 -17.79 0.12 3.11
N ASN A 187 -18.47 0.45 4.21
CA ASN A 187 -18.35 -0.22 5.51
C ASN A 187 -16.94 -0.17 6.16
N TYR A 188 -16.05 0.73 5.72
CA TYR A 188 -14.68 0.80 6.25
C TYR A 188 -14.44 1.96 7.19
N VAL A 189 -15.27 2.99 7.17
CA VAL A 189 -15.12 4.15 8.04
C VAL A 189 -16.29 4.17 9.01
N LYS A 190 -15.96 4.07 10.30
CA LYS A 190 -16.90 4.25 11.38
C LYS A 190 -16.42 5.38 12.27
N LEU A 191 -17.32 6.29 12.59
CA LEU A 191 -17.11 7.37 13.55
C LEU A 191 -17.70 6.95 14.89
N VAL A 192 -16.98 7.22 15.97
CA VAL A 192 -17.43 7.01 17.36
C VAL A 192 -17.23 8.28 18.17
N ARG A 193 -17.98 8.43 19.26
CA ARG A 193 -17.83 9.59 20.15
C ARG A 193 -16.58 9.44 21.02
N ASP A 194 -15.78 10.50 21.11
CA ASP A 194 -14.70 10.62 22.07
C ASP A 194 -15.21 11.04 23.46
N GLY A 195 -14.31 11.06 24.45
CA GLY A 195 -14.64 11.48 25.82
C GLY A 195 -15.06 12.94 25.97
N ASN A 196 -14.86 13.77 24.93
CA ASN A 196 -15.23 15.18 24.88
C ASN A 196 -16.55 15.41 24.13
N GLY A 197 -17.17 14.35 23.60
CA GLY A 197 -18.43 14.39 22.85
C GLY A 197 -18.29 14.66 21.35
N GLY A 198 -17.06 14.80 20.84
CA GLY A 198 -16.75 14.93 19.42
C GLY A 198 -16.68 13.57 18.72
N TRP A 199 -16.75 13.57 17.39
CA TRP A 199 -16.60 12.40 16.56
C TRP A 199 -15.13 12.19 16.18
N VAL A 200 -14.68 10.95 16.31
CA VAL A 200 -13.37 10.49 15.87
C VAL A 200 -13.54 9.22 15.03
N ILE A 201 -12.58 8.95 14.16
CA ILE A 201 -12.55 7.72 13.39
C ILE A 201 -12.21 6.56 14.33
N GLU A 202 -13.05 5.54 14.35
CA GLU A 202 -12.85 4.34 15.15
C GLU A 202 -11.56 3.66 14.75
N GLN A 203 -10.67 3.47 15.72
CA GLN A 203 -9.44 2.73 15.51
C GLN A 203 -9.72 1.23 15.62
N SER A 204 -9.26 0.45 14.66
CA SER A 204 -9.38 -1.01 14.70
C SER A 204 -8.70 -1.59 15.95
N PRO A 205 -9.31 -2.60 16.61
CA PRO A 205 -8.73 -3.26 17.79
C PRO A 205 -7.41 -3.98 17.50
N VAL A 206 -7.10 -4.30 16.24
CA VAL A 206 -5.83 -4.95 15.85
C VAL A 206 -4.77 -3.96 15.36
N PHE A 207 -5.07 -2.65 15.34
CA PHE A 207 -4.15 -1.64 14.79
C PHE A 207 -2.79 -1.62 15.50
N GLU A 208 -2.77 -1.57 16.84
CA GLU A 208 -1.50 -1.52 17.59
C GLU A 208 -0.67 -2.80 17.41
N HIS A 209 -1.34 -3.95 17.29
CA HIS A 209 -0.68 -5.21 16.95
C HIS A 209 -0.05 -5.14 15.55
N ASN A 210 -0.82 -4.71 14.55
CA ASN A 210 -0.35 -4.56 13.18
C ASN A 210 0.82 -3.57 13.08
N LYS A 211 0.74 -2.46 13.81
CA LYS A 211 1.82 -1.46 13.88
C LYS A 211 3.09 -2.06 14.44
N ALA A 212 3.00 -2.75 15.57
CA ALA A 212 4.15 -3.43 16.17
C ALA A 212 4.73 -4.52 15.25
N MET A 213 3.92 -5.15 14.39
CA MET A 213 4.40 -6.12 13.39
C MET A 213 5.06 -5.43 12.20
N TYR A 214 4.43 -4.39 11.66
CA TYR A 214 4.86 -3.66 10.48
C TYR A 214 6.16 -2.89 10.70
N GLU A 215 6.37 -2.33 11.89
CA GLU A 215 7.58 -1.59 12.29
C GLU A 215 8.79 -2.50 12.58
N LYS A 216 8.62 -3.84 12.59
CA LYS A 216 9.77 -4.75 12.72
C LYS A 216 10.70 -4.61 11.53
N ASP A 217 12.01 -4.68 11.81
CA ASP A 217 13.02 -4.70 10.76
C ASP A 217 12.81 -5.91 9.84
N LYS A 218 12.56 -5.61 8.56
CA LYS A 218 12.28 -6.59 7.50
C LYS A 218 13.46 -6.60 6.55
N SER A 219 14.12 -7.75 6.45
CA SER A 219 15.30 -7.89 5.61
C SER A 219 14.93 -7.83 4.12
N ILE A 220 15.40 -6.78 3.45
CA ILE A 220 15.35 -6.63 1.98
C ILE A 220 15.98 -7.85 1.30
N LYS A 221 17.11 -8.34 1.82
CA LYS A 221 17.80 -9.51 1.29
C LYS A 221 16.94 -10.77 1.34
N GLU A 222 16.22 -11.00 2.43
CA GLU A 222 15.31 -12.15 2.53
C GLU A 222 14.12 -11.99 1.59
N ALA A 223 13.61 -10.76 1.46
CA ALA A 223 12.49 -10.43 0.58
C ALA A 223 12.84 -10.47 -0.92
N LEU A 224 14.10 -10.69 -1.29
CA LEU A 224 14.57 -10.94 -2.66
C LEU A 224 14.84 -12.42 -2.94
N LYS A 225 14.86 -13.27 -1.92
CA LYS A 225 15.25 -14.68 -2.10
C LYS A 225 14.21 -15.43 -2.92
N TYR A 226 14.72 -16.26 -3.82
CA TYR A 226 13.98 -17.37 -4.39
C TYR A 226 13.52 -18.35 -3.29
N THR A 227 12.34 -18.92 -3.46
CA THR A 227 11.89 -20.11 -2.71
C THR A 227 11.30 -21.13 -3.68
N ALA A 228 11.00 -22.34 -3.22
CA ALA A 228 10.40 -23.36 -4.07
C ALA A 228 9.13 -22.84 -4.77
N SER A 229 8.25 -22.13 -4.05
CA SER A 229 7.02 -21.51 -4.58
C SER A 229 7.26 -20.15 -5.25
N VAL A 230 8.11 -19.31 -4.67
CA VAL A 230 8.43 -17.98 -5.18
C VAL A 230 9.56 -18.10 -6.20
N GLN A 231 9.20 -18.48 -7.42
CA GLN A 231 10.13 -18.86 -8.49
C GLN A 231 10.66 -17.65 -9.26
N SER A 232 11.23 -16.67 -8.56
CA SER A 232 11.76 -15.43 -9.14
C SER A 232 12.94 -15.62 -10.10
N ASN A 233 13.60 -16.79 -10.08
CA ASN A 233 14.67 -17.16 -11.00
C ASN A 233 14.19 -17.94 -12.24
N SER A 234 12.87 -18.11 -12.42
CA SER A 234 12.31 -18.77 -13.60
C SER A 234 12.34 -17.83 -14.80
N ASP A 235 12.88 -18.30 -15.93
CA ASP A 235 12.90 -17.55 -17.20
C ASP A 235 11.50 -17.06 -17.61
N SER A 236 10.47 -17.87 -17.36
CA SER A 236 9.08 -17.47 -17.68
C SER A 236 8.57 -16.34 -16.79
N ILE A 237 8.93 -16.34 -15.49
CA ILE A 237 8.51 -15.29 -14.56
C ILE A 237 9.29 -14.00 -14.82
N ILE A 238 10.60 -14.11 -15.05
CA ILE A 238 11.47 -12.98 -15.44
C ILE A 238 10.92 -12.32 -16.70
N SER A 239 10.67 -13.12 -17.76
CA SER A 239 10.20 -12.59 -19.04
C SER A 239 8.84 -11.90 -18.95
N ILE A 240 7.91 -12.40 -18.13
CA ILE A 240 6.63 -11.74 -17.89
C ILE A 240 6.85 -10.39 -17.20
N ALA A 241 7.62 -10.37 -16.11
CA ALA A 241 7.87 -9.15 -15.35
C ALA A 241 8.56 -8.08 -16.21
N GLU A 242 9.62 -8.43 -16.95
CA GLU A 242 10.33 -7.52 -17.85
C GLU A 242 9.41 -6.95 -18.95
N GLN A 243 8.54 -7.79 -19.55
CA GLN A 243 7.62 -7.32 -20.59
C GLN A 243 6.57 -6.35 -20.03
N LEU A 244 6.00 -6.64 -18.87
CA LEU A 244 4.98 -5.79 -18.24
C LEU A 244 5.55 -4.45 -17.75
N THR A 245 6.86 -4.40 -17.52
CA THR A 245 7.53 -3.25 -16.91
C THR A 245 8.46 -2.49 -17.85
N ALA A 246 8.53 -2.89 -19.12
CA ALA A 246 9.49 -2.37 -20.09
C ALA A 246 9.39 -0.85 -20.34
N ASP A 247 8.21 -0.26 -20.18
CA ASP A 247 7.95 1.17 -20.35
C ASP A 247 7.83 1.95 -19.03
N LYS A 248 8.08 1.29 -17.89
CA LYS A 248 7.96 1.89 -16.55
C LYS A 248 9.31 2.35 -16.04
N THR A 249 9.34 3.51 -15.40
CA THR A 249 10.57 4.17 -14.98
C THR A 249 10.87 3.96 -13.50
N THR A 250 9.84 4.02 -12.66
CA THR A 250 9.96 3.88 -11.20
C THR A 250 9.55 2.49 -10.73
N ASP A 251 10.09 2.02 -9.60
CA ASP A 251 9.69 0.73 -9.04
C ASP A 251 8.21 0.73 -8.63
N TYR A 252 7.67 1.87 -8.21
CA TYR A 252 6.24 2.05 -7.96
C TYR A 252 5.41 1.75 -9.22
N GLU A 253 5.73 2.37 -10.36
CA GLU A 253 5.04 2.14 -11.64
C GLU A 253 5.14 0.67 -12.09
N LYS A 254 6.28 0.02 -11.83
CA LYS A 254 6.48 -1.40 -12.13
C LYS A 254 5.56 -2.27 -11.27
N VAL A 255 5.56 -2.06 -9.95
CA VAL A 255 4.73 -2.79 -8.99
C VAL A 255 3.25 -2.65 -9.34
N LEU A 256 2.82 -1.44 -9.73
CA LEU A 256 1.47 -1.20 -10.21
C LEU A 256 1.13 -1.97 -11.49
N ALA A 257 2.02 -1.96 -12.50
CA ALA A 257 1.79 -2.70 -13.73
C ALA A 257 1.69 -4.22 -13.48
N LEU A 258 2.49 -4.76 -12.56
CA LEU A 258 2.42 -6.15 -12.14
C LEU A 258 1.10 -6.46 -11.41
N HIS A 259 0.69 -5.59 -10.48
CA HIS A 259 -0.58 -5.68 -9.77
C HIS A 259 -1.76 -5.74 -10.75
N ASP A 260 -1.87 -4.77 -11.66
CA ASP A 260 -2.99 -4.67 -12.60
C ASP A 260 -3.03 -5.86 -13.56
N TRP A 261 -1.86 -6.36 -13.97
CA TRP A 261 -1.78 -7.57 -14.76
C TRP A 261 -2.30 -8.79 -14.00
N ILE A 262 -1.88 -8.98 -12.74
CA ILE A 262 -2.39 -10.08 -11.91
C ILE A 262 -3.91 -10.00 -11.79
N CYS A 263 -4.46 -8.83 -11.42
CA CYS A 263 -5.90 -8.65 -11.21
C CYS A 263 -6.72 -8.81 -12.50
N SER A 264 -6.13 -8.52 -13.68
CA SER A 264 -6.81 -8.70 -14.98
C SER A 264 -6.68 -10.12 -15.57
N TYR A 265 -5.70 -10.90 -15.12
CA TYR A 265 -5.31 -12.19 -15.70
C TYR A 265 -5.70 -13.39 -14.84
N MET A 266 -5.53 -13.28 -13.51
CA MET A 266 -5.80 -14.33 -12.55
C MET A 266 -7.28 -14.38 -12.16
N TYR A 267 -7.72 -15.54 -11.68
CA TYR A 267 -9.05 -15.82 -11.16
C TYR A 267 -8.95 -16.42 -9.77
N TYR A 268 -9.71 -15.90 -8.82
CA TYR A 268 -9.82 -16.51 -7.50
C TYR A 268 -10.56 -17.85 -7.59
N ASP A 269 -9.92 -18.91 -7.11
CA ASP A 269 -10.40 -20.29 -7.24
C ASP A 269 -11.31 -20.71 -6.08
N VAL A 270 -12.57 -20.27 -6.14
CA VAL A 270 -13.60 -20.59 -5.12
C VAL A 270 -13.87 -22.08 -5.09
N ASP A 271 -13.88 -22.73 -6.26
CA ASP A 271 -14.13 -24.17 -6.39
C ASP A 271 -13.07 -24.99 -5.65
N SER A 272 -11.79 -24.67 -5.84
CA SER A 272 -10.70 -25.37 -5.14
C SER A 272 -10.77 -25.16 -3.63
N LEU A 273 -11.09 -23.95 -3.18
CA LEU A 273 -11.25 -23.64 -1.75
C LEU A 273 -12.37 -24.45 -1.09
N ALA A 274 -13.42 -24.79 -1.85
CA ALA A 274 -14.55 -25.60 -1.39
C ALA A 274 -14.32 -27.11 -1.53
N SER A 275 -13.14 -27.54 -1.99
CA SER A 275 -12.81 -28.94 -2.31
C SER A 275 -11.55 -29.42 -1.57
N ASP A 276 -11.26 -30.72 -1.67
CA ASP A 276 -9.99 -31.31 -1.20
C ASP A 276 -8.84 -31.15 -2.23
N GLU A 277 -9.07 -30.48 -3.37
CA GLU A 277 -8.03 -30.26 -4.38
C GLU A 277 -7.01 -29.22 -3.89
N ALA A 278 -5.72 -29.59 -3.93
CA ALA A 278 -4.67 -28.66 -3.57
C ALA A 278 -4.55 -27.57 -4.64
N PRO A 279 -4.73 -26.28 -4.29
CA PRO A 279 -4.59 -25.19 -5.25
C PRO A 279 -3.13 -25.08 -5.74
N PRO A 280 -2.90 -24.51 -6.93
CA PRO A 280 -1.55 -24.31 -7.46
C PRO A 280 -0.65 -23.54 -6.49
N TYR A 281 0.55 -24.07 -6.24
CA TYR A 281 1.48 -23.54 -5.22
C TYR A 281 2.71 -22.86 -5.84
N TYR A 282 3.16 -23.30 -7.01
CA TYR A 282 4.34 -22.81 -7.70
C TYR A 282 3.98 -21.66 -8.65
N ALA A 283 4.74 -20.57 -8.64
CA ALA A 283 4.43 -19.39 -9.47
C ALA A 283 4.25 -19.73 -10.97
N THR A 284 5.05 -20.63 -11.53
CA THR A 284 4.89 -21.05 -12.93
C THR A 284 3.59 -21.79 -13.18
N ASP A 285 3.13 -22.59 -12.22
CA ASP A 285 1.86 -23.32 -12.33
C ASP A 285 0.67 -22.37 -12.17
N ILE A 286 0.77 -21.41 -11.25
CA ILE A 286 -0.24 -20.38 -11.00
C ILE A 286 -0.46 -19.53 -12.27
N VAL A 287 0.61 -19.03 -12.89
CA VAL A 287 0.53 -18.26 -14.14
C VAL A 287 -0.09 -19.08 -15.27
N LYS A 288 0.26 -20.37 -15.35
CA LYS A 288 -0.22 -21.26 -16.41
C LYS A 288 -1.69 -21.61 -16.22
N SER A 289 -2.12 -21.89 -15.00
CA SER A 289 -3.51 -22.24 -14.66
C SER A 289 -4.44 -21.03 -14.69
N ARG A 290 -3.91 -19.83 -14.47
CA ARG A 290 -4.65 -18.56 -14.28
C ARG A 290 -5.59 -18.56 -13.09
N LYS A 291 -5.43 -19.50 -12.17
CA LYS A 291 -6.30 -19.64 -10.99
C LYS A 291 -5.52 -20.03 -9.75
N ALA A 292 -5.87 -19.44 -8.62
CA ALA A 292 -5.31 -19.74 -7.31
C ALA A 292 -6.21 -19.20 -6.19
N VAL A 293 -5.89 -19.56 -4.95
CA VAL A 293 -6.40 -18.88 -3.73
C VAL A 293 -5.42 -17.79 -3.29
N CYS A 294 -5.72 -17.08 -2.20
CA CYS A 294 -4.97 -15.90 -1.72
C CYS A 294 -3.44 -16.09 -1.67
N LEU A 295 -2.96 -17.24 -1.18
CA LEU A 295 -1.53 -17.53 -1.13
C LEU A 295 -0.87 -17.59 -2.52
N GLY A 296 -1.57 -18.08 -3.54
CA GLY A 296 -1.04 -18.14 -4.90
C GLY A 296 -0.97 -16.77 -5.57
N PHE A 297 -1.96 -15.90 -5.32
CA PHE A 297 -1.89 -14.49 -5.71
C PHE A 297 -0.67 -13.81 -5.09
N ALA A 298 -0.50 -13.94 -3.77
CA ALA A 298 0.64 -13.36 -3.06
C ALA A 298 1.99 -13.94 -3.52
N THR A 299 2.04 -15.25 -3.82
CA THR A 299 3.23 -15.93 -4.34
C THR A 299 3.60 -15.43 -5.73
N LEU A 300 2.62 -15.24 -6.61
CA LEU A 300 2.86 -14.73 -7.97
C LEU A 300 3.37 -13.29 -7.94
N MET A 301 2.73 -12.42 -7.17
CA MET A 301 3.17 -11.04 -7.00
C MET A 301 4.62 -10.96 -6.47
N ALA A 302 4.95 -11.75 -5.44
CA ALA A 302 6.31 -11.84 -4.95
C ALA A 302 7.29 -12.38 -5.99
N SER A 303 6.89 -13.35 -6.80
CA SER A 303 7.75 -13.94 -7.83
C SER A 303 8.08 -12.93 -8.93
N LEU A 304 7.09 -12.16 -9.38
CA LEU A 304 7.24 -11.13 -10.40
C LEU A 304 8.02 -9.92 -9.89
N CYS A 305 7.81 -9.47 -8.66
CA CYS A 305 8.59 -8.37 -8.08
C CYS A 305 10.05 -8.77 -7.92
N ARG A 306 10.30 -9.93 -7.29
CA ARG A 306 11.66 -10.40 -6.99
C ARG A 306 12.45 -10.76 -8.24
N SER A 307 11.80 -11.09 -9.37
CA SER A 307 12.49 -11.41 -10.63
C SER A 307 13.09 -10.17 -11.31
N ILE A 308 12.63 -8.97 -10.94
CA ILE A 308 13.15 -7.68 -11.41
C ILE A 308 13.80 -6.88 -10.25
N ASP A 309 14.34 -7.58 -9.26
CA ASP A 309 15.07 -7.03 -8.11
C ASP A 309 14.25 -6.11 -7.19
N ILE A 310 12.91 -6.20 -7.20
CA ILE A 310 12.03 -5.47 -6.25
C ILE A 310 11.74 -6.37 -5.03
N PRO A 311 12.18 -5.99 -3.80
CA PRO A 311 11.98 -6.80 -2.62
C PRO A 311 10.49 -6.89 -2.27
N CYS A 312 9.98 -8.10 -2.09
CA CYS A 312 8.55 -8.32 -1.85
C CYS A 312 8.34 -9.46 -0.88
N ASN A 313 7.76 -9.20 0.28
CA ASN A 313 7.39 -10.24 1.25
C ASN A 313 6.05 -10.89 0.86
N VAL A 314 5.92 -12.18 1.17
CA VAL A 314 4.61 -12.82 1.29
C VAL A 314 4.24 -12.74 2.77
N VAL A 315 3.09 -12.15 3.06
CA VAL A 315 2.57 -11.99 4.43
C VAL A 315 1.40 -12.93 4.60
N SER A 316 1.37 -13.64 5.72
CA SER A 316 0.25 -14.47 6.12
C SER A 316 -0.38 -13.91 7.38
N GLY A 317 -1.70 -13.89 7.41
CA GLY A 317 -2.44 -13.30 8.50
C GLY A 317 -3.88 -13.72 8.54
N TYR A 318 -4.66 -12.96 9.26
CA TYR A 318 -6.09 -13.17 9.42
C TYR A 318 -6.85 -11.99 8.82
N ALA A 319 -7.88 -12.25 8.04
CA ALA A 319 -8.73 -11.23 7.46
C ALA A 319 -10.22 -11.54 7.71
N LEU A 320 -10.97 -10.51 8.07
CA LEU A 320 -12.44 -10.52 8.07
C LEU A 320 -12.95 -10.63 6.63
N GLY A 321 -14.14 -11.20 6.42
CA GLY A 321 -14.69 -11.47 5.09
C GLY A 321 -14.12 -12.72 4.41
N VAL A 322 -13.08 -13.34 4.99
CA VAL A 322 -12.67 -14.70 4.65
C VAL A 322 -13.41 -15.67 5.57
N GLY A 323 -14.25 -16.53 5.00
CA GLY A 323 -15.15 -17.39 5.77
C GLY A 323 -16.38 -16.61 6.27
N ASN A 324 -16.79 -16.83 7.52
CA ASN A 324 -18.01 -16.25 8.08
C ASN A 324 -17.77 -15.04 9.00
N ASP A 325 -16.51 -14.72 9.29
CA ASP A 325 -16.17 -13.66 10.23
C ASP A 325 -16.29 -12.29 9.57
N THR A 326 -17.24 -11.48 10.03
CA THR A 326 -17.55 -10.16 9.45
C THR A 326 -17.21 -8.99 10.36
N ALA A 327 -16.79 -9.28 11.60
CA ALA A 327 -16.38 -8.29 12.59
C ALA A 327 -15.28 -8.86 13.50
N TRP A 328 -14.46 -7.96 14.06
CA TRP A 328 -13.50 -8.32 15.09
C TRP A 328 -14.24 -8.75 16.37
N THR A 329 -13.86 -9.89 16.91
CA THR A 329 -14.32 -10.44 18.18
C THR A 329 -13.11 -10.74 19.06
N ASP A 330 -13.29 -10.92 20.36
CA ASP A 330 -12.18 -11.31 21.24
C ASP A 330 -11.45 -12.57 20.74
N ILE A 331 -12.17 -13.48 20.08
CA ILE A 331 -11.60 -14.70 19.48
C ILE A 331 -10.74 -14.37 18.26
N SER A 332 -11.27 -13.62 17.29
CA SER A 332 -10.52 -13.27 16.07
C SER A 332 -9.39 -12.27 16.33
N ILE A 333 -9.51 -11.44 17.37
CA ILE A 333 -8.41 -10.57 17.82
C ILE A 333 -7.30 -11.40 18.45
N ALA A 334 -7.62 -12.43 19.24
CA ALA A 334 -6.64 -13.26 19.93
C ALA A 334 -6.03 -14.39 19.07
N THR A 335 -6.62 -14.68 17.90
CA THR A 335 -6.17 -15.80 17.06
C THR A 335 -4.78 -15.59 16.44
N ASP A 336 -4.01 -16.67 16.35
CA ASP A 336 -2.78 -16.76 15.56
C ASP A 336 -2.98 -17.66 14.32
N GLU A 337 -4.21 -18.09 14.05
CA GLU A 337 -4.54 -18.86 12.86
C GLU A 337 -4.62 -17.94 11.63
N GLN A 338 -3.97 -18.37 10.55
CA GLN A 338 -3.92 -17.63 9.29
C GLN A 338 -5.06 -18.11 8.39
N ASN A 339 -5.85 -17.18 7.85
CA ASN A 339 -6.87 -17.47 6.83
C ASN A 339 -6.62 -16.72 5.51
N HIS A 340 -5.66 -15.80 5.47
CA HIS A 340 -5.42 -14.93 4.32
C HIS A 340 -3.93 -14.64 4.08
N ALA A 341 -3.59 -14.25 2.86
CA ALA A 341 -2.23 -13.91 2.46
C ALA A 341 -2.20 -12.77 1.42
N TRP A 342 -1.21 -11.90 1.55
CA TRP A 342 -0.98 -10.71 0.72
C TRP A 342 0.52 -10.39 0.64
N ASN A 343 0.88 -9.20 0.15
CA ASN A 343 2.27 -8.78 0.00
C ASN A 343 2.60 -7.49 0.75
N GLU A 344 3.86 -7.37 1.13
CA GLU A 344 4.48 -6.08 1.43
C GLU A 344 5.66 -5.87 0.48
N VAL A 345 5.66 -4.81 -0.31
CA VAL A 345 6.64 -4.54 -1.37
C VAL A 345 7.52 -3.35 -0.98
N TYR A 346 8.84 -3.48 -1.06
CA TYR A 346 9.76 -2.40 -0.72
C TYR A 346 9.99 -1.50 -1.93
N VAL A 347 9.52 -0.26 -1.83
CA VAL A 347 9.58 0.75 -2.90
C VAL A 347 9.85 2.10 -2.25
N ASP A 348 10.72 2.91 -2.88
CA ASP A 348 11.02 4.28 -2.44
C ASP A 348 11.37 4.41 -0.94
N GLY A 349 12.11 3.43 -0.41
CA GLY A 349 12.57 3.45 0.99
C GLY A 349 11.60 2.85 2.01
N ARG A 350 10.39 2.45 1.62
CA ARG A 350 9.34 1.97 2.55
C ARG A 350 8.64 0.69 2.06
N TRP A 351 7.92 0.03 2.97
CA TRP A 351 7.12 -1.16 2.65
C TRP A 351 5.67 -0.76 2.30
N MET A 352 5.27 -0.90 1.04
CA MET A 352 3.89 -0.74 0.59
C MET A 352 3.09 -2.02 0.87
N ILE A 353 1.87 -1.93 1.40
CA ILE A 353 0.97 -3.08 1.56
C ILE A 353 0.20 -3.28 0.25
N VAL A 354 0.21 -4.49 -0.30
CA VAL A 354 -0.48 -4.83 -1.56
C VAL A 354 -1.27 -6.13 -1.42
N ASP A 355 -2.59 -6.09 -1.62
CA ASP A 355 -3.46 -7.28 -1.63
C ASP A 355 -4.14 -7.47 -2.99
N THR A 356 -3.43 -8.14 -3.90
CA THR A 356 -3.96 -8.50 -5.23
C THR A 356 -5.17 -9.43 -5.18
N THR A 357 -5.42 -10.13 -4.06
CA THR A 357 -6.59 -11.01 -3.95
C THR A 357 -7.87 -10.18 -3.84
N TRP A 358 -7.84 -9.12 -3.04
CA TRP A 358 -9.02 -8.30 -2.77
C TRP A 358 -9.22 -7.17 -3.78
N ASP A 359 -8.18 -6.79 -4.50
CA ASP A 359 -8.28 -5.89 -5.66
C ASP A 359 -8.63 -6.61 -6.98
N CYS A 360 -8.69 -7.94 -6.97
CA CYS A 360 -9.06 -8.77 -8.12
C CYS A 360 -10.49 -9.30 -7.99
N ALA A 361 -11.42 -8.75 -8.79
CA ALA A 361 -12.81 -9.23 -8.82
C ALA A 361 -13.04 -10.47 -9.71
N ASN A 362 -12.02 -10.96 -10.42
CA ASN A 362 -12.14 -12.18 -11.21
C ASN A 362 -12.23 -13.42 -10.31
N LYS A 363 -13.20 -14.30 -10.57
CA LYS A 363 -13.35 -15.56 -9.84
C LYS A 363 -13.79 -16.71 -10.73
N ILE A 364 -13.38 -17.92 -10.38
CA ILE A 364 -13.97 -19.16 -10.89
C ILE A 364 -14.81 -19.78 -9.78
N GLU A 365 -16.09 -20.00 -10.09
CA GLU A 365 -17.09 -20.52 -9.15
C GLU A 365 -18.11 -21.35 -9.94
N ASN A 366 -18.39 -22.55 -9.46
CA ASN A 366 -19.20 -23.57 -10.15
C ASN A 366 -18.71 -23.87 -11.58
N GLY A 367 -17.39 -23.81 -11.81
CA GLY A 367 -16.77 -24.00 -13.11
C GLY A 367 -16.93 -22.82 -14.08
N GLU A 368 -17.56 -21.71 -13.66
CA GLU A 368 -17.76 -20.51 -14.47
C GLU A 368 -16.72 -19.45 -14.16
N MET A 369 -16.03 -18.97 -15.20
CA MET A 369 -15.05 -17.89 -15.10
C MET A 369 -15.76 -16.53 -15.21
N ASN A 370 -15.85 -15.82 -14.10
CA ASN A 370 -16.46 -14.49 -14.02
C ASN A 370 -15.37 -13.43 -13.97
N LYS A 371 -15.46 -12.43 -14.85
CA LYS A 371 -14.56 -11.28 -14.83
C LYS A 371 -15.20 -10.10 -14.12
N GLY A 372 -14.40 -9.40 -13.33
CA GLY A 372 -14.77 -8.11 -12.75
C GLY A 372 -13.76 -7.02 -13.12
N GLU A 373 -13.97 -5.84 -12.58
CA GLU A 373 -13.04 -4.72 -12.76
C GLU A 373 -11.90 -4.80 -11.74
N VAL A 374 -10.74 -4.24 -12.11
CA VAL A 374 -9.59 -4.13 -11.22
C VAL A 374 -9.83 -2.98 -10.25
N SER A 375 -9.71 -3.26 -8.96
CA SER A 375 -9.71 -2.27 -7.89
C SER A 375 -8.27 -1.87 -7.53
N HIS A 376 -8.11 -0.78 -6.78
CA HIS A 376 -6.83 -0.32 -6.22
C HIS A 376 -6.96 0.07 -4.74
N LEU A 377 -7.99 -0.47 -4.07
CA LEU A 377 -8.30 -0.17 -2.67
C LEU A 377 -7.25 -0.75 -1.72
N TYR A 378 -6.66 -1.88 -2.08
CA TYR A 378 -5.61 -2.56 -1.31
C TYR A 378 -4.24 -2.48 -1.97
N PHE A 379 -4.07 -1.57 -2.93
CA PHE A 379 -2.77 -1.23 -3.50
C PHE A 379 -2.18 -0.05 -2.72
N ASP A 380 -1.04 -0.29 -2.07
CA ASP A 380 -0.36 0.69 -1.19
C ASP A 380 -1.21 1.16 0.01
N ALA A 381 -2.09 0.30 0.51
CA ALA A 381 -2.97 0.60 1.63
C ALA A 381 -2.19 1.05 2.89
N ASN A 382 -2.66 2.12 3.54
CA ASN A 382 -2.13 2.45 4.88
C ASN A 382 -2.59 1.44 5.92
N LEU A 383 -1.80 1.37 6.99
CA LEU A 383 -2.00 0.44 8.07
C LEU A 383 -3.30 0.66 8.85
N GLN A 384 -3.80 1.91 8.97
CA GLN A 384 -5.04 2.20 9.69
C GLN A 384 -6.24 1.60 8.96
N PHE A 385 -6.37 1.89 7.66
CA PHE A 385 -7.37 1.30 6.78
C PHE A 385 -7.25 -0.22 6.74
N PHE A 386 -6.04 -0.73 6.51
CA PHE A 386 -5.79 -2.17 6.41
C PHE A 386 -6.13 -2.92 7.70
N SER A 387 -5.96 -2.29 8.86
CA SER A 387 -6.29 -2.90 10.15
C SER A 387 -7.79 -3.09 10.37
N ASN A 388 -8.66 -2.41 9.61
CA ASN A 388 -10.11 -2.56 9.77
C ASN A 388 -10.58 -3.99 9.49
N ASN A 389 -9.85 -4.73 8.65
CA ASN A 389 -10.22 -6.06 8.23
C ASN A 389 -9.04 -7.05 8.16
N HIS A 390 -7.78 -6.61 8.20
CA HIS A 390 -6.61 -7.50 8.21
C HIS A 390 -5.82 -7.41 9.52
N LYS A 391 -5.30 -8.55 9.97
CA LYS A 391 -4.35 -8.71 11.08
C LYS A 391 -3.09 -9.42 10.59
N ILE A 392 -1.94 -8.76 10.70
CA ILE A 392 -0.63 -9.30 10.33
C ILE A 392 -0.20 -10.34 11.38
N LEU A 393 0.08 -11.57 10.97
CA LEU A 393 0.56 -12.62 11.90
C LEU A 393 1.99 -13.03 11.62
N GLU A 394 2.34 -13.26 10.36
CA GLU A 394 3.64 -13.78 9.99
C GLU A 394 4.11 -13.23 8.64
N TYR A 395 5.34 -12.74 8.61
CA TYR A 395 6.10 -12.58 7.37
C TYR A 395 6.63 -13.95 7.02
N SER A 396 6.24 -14.51 5.87
CA SER A 396 6.55 -15.90 5.53
C SER A 396 8.04 -16.19 5.72
N LYS A 397 8.39 -16.78 6.86
CA LYS A 397 9.68 -17.41 7.15
C LYS A 397 9.42 -18.90 7.12
N ARG A 398 8.89 -19.42 6.01
CA ARG A 398 8.67 -20.85 5.93
C ARG A 398 10.01 -21.54 5.65
N ARG A 399 10.54 -22.04 6.77
CA ARG A 399 11.67 -22.93 7.02
C ARG A 399 12.17 -23.74 5.83
#